data_AF-A0A1G5DBL2-F1
#
_entry.id   AF-A0A1G5DBL2-F1
#
_cell.length_a   1.000
_cell.length_b   1.000
_cell.length_c   1.000
_cell.angle_alpha   90.00
_cell.angle_beta   90.00
_cell.angle_gamma   90.00
#
_symmetry.space_group_name_H-M   'P 1'
#
loop_
_entity.id
_entity.type
_entity.pdbx_description
1 polymer ?
#
loop_
_entity_poly.entity_id
_entity_poly.type
_entity_poly.pdbx_seq_one_letter_code
_entity_poly.pdbx_strand_id
1 'polypeptide(L)'
;MIVAVAIGFFEVIKFQDEFWNKAFAAAANLFPVFYFGRVFWYKNYVQCNRRGIMIKVKSFSSTNFSFSDLNTVELEDNKLTIKHGGKTSVLNLGHIVEKDQQKLLSLIENHGFESSTVTS
;
A
#
# COMPACT_ATOMS: atom_id res chain seq x y z
N MET A 1 2.29 -9.03 16.28
CA MET A 1 1.13 -8.21 16.70
C MET A 1 -0.16 -8.65 16.00
N ILE A 2 -0.22 -8.75 14.67
CA ILE A 2 -1.42 -9.21 13.93
C ILE A 2 -1.85 -10.65 14.31
N VAL A 3 -0.88 -11.56 14.49
CA VAL A 3 -1.16 -12.94 14.92
C VAL A 3 -1.72 -13.02 16.36
N ALA A 4 -1.28 -12.14 17.25
CA ALA A 4 -1.76 -12.10 18.65
C ALA A 4 -3.20 -11.55 18.75
N VAL A 5 -3.54 -10.58 17.90
CA VAL A 5 -4.94 -10.12 17.75
C VAL A 5 -5.83 -11.25 17.23
N ALA A 6 -5.34 -12.08 16.30
CA ALA A 6 -6.11 -13.21 15.79
C ALA A 6 -6.37 -14.30 16.84
N ILE A 7 -5.43 -14.57 17.75
CA ILE A 7 -5.56 -15.61 18.80
C ILE A 7 -6.42 -15.13 19.98
N GLY A 8 -6.23 -13.88 20.42
CA GLY A 8 -6.90 -13.36 21.63
C GLY A 8 -8.42 -13.15 21.51
N PHE A 9 -8.96 -12.97 20.30
CA PHE A 9 -10.41 -12.79 20.09
C PHE A 9 -11.22 -14.09 20.12
N PHE A 10 -10.58 -15.27 19.96
CA PHE A 10 -11.28 -16.56 19.95
C PHE A 10 -11.75 -17.01 21.34
N GLU A 11 -11.10 -16.58 22.43
CA GLU A 11 -11.44 -17.04 23.79
C GLU A 11 -12.54 -16.21 24.48
N VAL A 12 -12.77 -14.95 24.07
CA VAL A 12 -13.60 -14.00 24.85
C VAL A 12 -15.11 -14.15 24.59
N ILE A 13 -15.50 -14.84 23.52
CA ILE A 13 -16.90 -14.87 23.08
C ILE A 13 -17.53 -16.24 23.34
N LYS A 14 -18.21 -16.39 24.49
CA LYS A 14 -19.12 -17.52 24.76
C LYS A 14 -20.56 -17.11 24.42
N PHE A 15 -21.05 -17.52 23.24
CA PHE A 15 -22.45 -17.34 22.84
C PHE A 15 -23.20 -18.68 22.73
N GLN A 16 -24.50 -18.61 22.96
CA GLN A 16 -25.38 -19.71 23.35
C GLN A 16 -25.80 -20.67 22.21
N ASP A 17 -25.70 -20.25 20.95
CA ASP A 17 -26.06 -21.06 19.77
C ASP A 17 -24.82 -21.39 18.92
N GLU A 18 -24.33 -22.62 18.97
CA GLU A 18 -22.94 -22.95 18.67
C GLU A 18 -22.55 -22.79 17.18
N PHE A 19 -23.49 -23.04 16.26
CA PHE A 19 -23.19 -23.06 14.82
C PHE A 19 -23.12 -21.65 14.20
N TRP A 20 -24.19 -20.86 14.34
CA TRP A 20 -24.27 -19.52 13.76
C TRP A 20 -23.30 -18.54 14.41
N ASN A 21 -23.05 -18.68 15.71
CA ASN A 21 -22.11 -17.81 16.41
C ASN A 21 -20.66 -18.08 15.99
N LYS A 22 -20.25 -19.34 15.84
CA LYS A 22 -18.92 -19.68 15.31
C LYS A 22 -18.76 -19.19 13.87
N ALA A 23 -19.80 -19.33 13.03
CA ALA A 23 -19.77 -18.84 11.66
C ALA A 23 -19.61 -17.33 11.57
N PHE A 24 -20.38 -16.57 12.37
CA PHE A 24 -20.31 -15.10 12.38
C PHE A 24 -18.99 -14.60 12.96
N ALA A 25 -18.51 -15.21 14.05
CA ALA A 25 -17.19 -14.90 14.61
C ALA A 25 -16.06 -15.21 13.62
N ALA A 26 -16.12 -16.33 12.90
CA ALA A 26 -15.16 -16.67 11.87
C ALA A 26 -15.20 -15.66 10.70
N ALA A 27 -16.40 -15.29 10.22
CA ALA A 27 -16.57 -14.31 9.16
C ALA A 27 -16.05 -12.92 9.56
N ALA A 28 -16.34 -12.48 10.79
CA ALA A 28 -15.86 -11.22 11.34
C ALA A 28 -14.32 -11.19 11.45
N ASN A 29 -13.68 -12.30 11.82
CA ASN A 29 -12.23 -12.41 11.88
C ASN A 29 -11.56 -12.55 10.50
N LEU A 30 -12.28 -13.09 9.50
CA LEU A 30 -11.78 -13.17 8.12
C LEU A 30 -11.76 -11.80 7.43
N PHE A 31 -12.68 -10.90 7.78
CA PHE A 31 -12.76 -9.59 7.13
C PHE A 31 -11.46 -8.76 7.22
N PRO A 32 -10.81 -8.61 8.40
CA PRO A 32 -9.50 -7.97 8.51
C PRO A 32 -8.42 -8.69 7.70
N VAL A 33 -8.45 -10.03 7.69
CA VAL A 33 -7.48 -10.83 6.93
C VAL A 33 -7.61 -10.55 5.43
N PHE A 34 -8.84 -10.50 4.90
CA PHE A 34 -9.06 -10.14 3.49
C PHE A 34 -8.76 -8.67 3.21
N TYR A 35 -9.07 -7.76 4.13
CA TYR A 35 -8.85 -6.32 3.94
C TYR A 35 -7.36 -5.96 3.93
N PHE A 36 -6.59 -6.46 4.91
CA PHE A 36 -5.15 -6.19 5.01
C PHE A 36 -4.31 -7.15 4.15
N GLY A 37 -4.81 -8.35 3.86
CA GLY A 37 -4.19 -9.33 2.96
C GLY A 37 -4.05 -8.87 1.52
N ARG A 38 -4.79 -7.82 1.12
CA ARG A 38 -4.65 -7.12 -0.17
C ARG A 38 -3.20 -6.80 -0.50
N VAL A 39 -2.42 -6.34 0.47
CA VAL A 39 -1.00 -5.97 0.27
C VAL A 39 -0.16 -7.19 -0.12
N PHE A 40 -0.54 -8.39 0.34
CA PHE A 40 0.15 -9.64 0.03
C PHE A 40 -0.25 -10.20 -1.35
N TRP A 41 -1.52 -10.12 -1.73
CA TRP A 41 -2.00 -10.67 -3.02
C TRP A 41 -1.77 -9.74 -4.20
N TYR A 42 -1.86 -8.42 -4.02
CA TYR A 42 -1.65 -7.48 -5.12
C TYR A 42 -0.18 -7.37 -5.49
N LYS A 43 0.11 -7.62 -6.77
CA LYS A 43 1.45 -7.44 -7.36
C LYS A 43 1.86 -5.97 -7.41
N ASN A 44 0.90 -5.08 -7.62
CA ASN A 44 1.09 -3.64 -7.59
C ASN A 44 0.15 -3.04 -6.54
N TYR A 45 0.69 -2.30 -5.58
CA TYR A 45 -0.09 -1.70 -4.50
C TYR A 45 0.49 -0.36 -4.13
N VAL A 46 -0.37 0.65 -4.03
CA VAL A 46 -0.02 2.00 -3.60
C VAL A 46 -0.86 2.31 -2.37
N GLN A 47 -0.21 2.73 -1.30
CA GLN A 47 -0.87 3.27 -0.13
C GLN A 47 -0.28 4.63 0.19
N CYS A 48 -1.14 5.64 0.13
CA CYS A 48 -0.80 7.01 0.49
C CYS A 48 -1.44 7.34 1.83
N ASN A 49 -0.67 7.91 2.75
CA ASN A 49 -1.15 8.47 4.00
C ASN A 49 -0.61 9.89 4.17
N ARG A 50 -1.08 10.65 5.16
CA ARG A 50 -0.62 12.04 5.37
C ARG A 50 0.88 12.18 5.65
N ARG A 51 1.56 11.11 6.07
CA ARG A 51 2.99 11.11 6.42
C ARG A 51 3.88 10.70 5.25
N GLY A 52 3.38 9.91 4.31
CA GLY A 52 4.20 9.32 3.27
C GLY A 52 3.43 8.39 2.34
N ILE A 53 4.18 7.83 1.39
CA ILE A 53 3.68 6.93 0.36
C ILE A 53 4.43 5.59 0.39
N MET A 54 3.66 4.52 0.33
CA MET A 54 4.12 3.14 0.17
C MET A 54 3.81 2.70 -1.25
N ILE A 55 4.84 2.32 -2.00
CA ILE A 55 4.70 1.85 -3.37
C ILE A 55 5.30 0.44 -3.46
N LYS A 56 4.48 -0.52 -3.86
CA LYS A 56 4.88 -1.90 -4.16
C LYS A 56 4.66 -2.14 -5.64
N VAL A 57 5.72 -2.52 -6.34
CA VAL A 57 5.68 -2.73 -7.79
C VAL A 57 6.33 -4.07 -8.12
N LYS A 58 5.51 -5.05 -8.53
CA LYS A 58 5.90 -6.41 -8.98
C LYS A 58 7.00 -7.10 -8.13
N SER A 59 7.11 -6.73 -6.86
CA SER A 59 8.15 -7.18 -5.94
C SER A 59 7.52 -7.53 -4.61
N PHE A 60 8.14 -8.45 -3.87
CA PHE A 60 7.75 -8.73 -2.49
C PHE A 60 8.16 -7.59 -1.55
N SER A 61 9.16 -6.80 -1.95
CA SER A 61 9.60 -5.62 -1.23
C SER A 61 8.82 -4.39 -1.67
N SER A 62 8.35 -3.61 -0.71
CA SER A 62 7.70 -2.32 -0.91
C SER A 62 8.67 -1.20 -0.58
N THR A 63 8.64 -0.11 -1.34
CA THR A 63 9.41 1.07 -1.01
C THR A 63 8.52 2.10 -0.34
N ASN A 64 8.90 2.49 0.88
CA ASN A 64 8.20 3.48 1.68
C ASN A 64 9.03 4.74 1.77
N PHE A 65 8.38 5.88 1.55
CA PHE A 65 9.01 7.19 1.66
C PHE A 65 8.13 8.09 2.51
N SER A 66 8.76 8.84 3.42
CA SER A 66 8.10 9.93 4.12
C SER A 66 8.05 11.14 3.21
N PHE A 67 6.92 11.84 3.18
CA PHE A 67 6.80 13.11 2.47
C PHE A 67 7.74 14.17 3.04
N SER A 68 8.04 14.12 4.35
CA SER A 68 9.01 15.04 4.98
C SER A 68 10.42 14.95 4.39
N ASP A 69 10.79 13.78 3.87
CA ASP A 69 12.16 13.48 3.43
C ASP A 69 12.25 13.43 1.90
N LEU A 70 11.14 13.75 1.23
CA LEU A 70 11.00 13.62 -0.21
C LEU A 70 11.51 14.90 -0.85
N ASN A 71 12.53 14.77 -1.70
CA ASN A 71 13.15 15.92 -2.35
C ASN A 71 12.60 16.13 -3.77
N THR A 72 12.46 15.03 -4.52
CA THR A 72 12.10 15.10 -5.94
C THR A 72 11.42 13.81 -6.39
N VAL A 73 10.39 13.96 -7.23
CA VAL A 73 9.72 12.87 -7.94
C VAL A 73 9.76 13.15 -9.44
N GLU A 74 10.42 12.26 -10.18
CA GLU A 74 10.55 12.34 -11.63
C GLU A 74 9.94 11.07 -12.24
N LEU A 75 9.06 11.25 -13.24
CA LEU A 75 8.59 10.14 -14.09
C LEU A 75 9.15 10.32 -15.50
N GLU A 76 10.00 9.38 -15.91
CA GLU A 76 10.64 9.36 -17.24
C GLU A 76 10.62 7.92 -17.78
N ASP A 77 10.18 7.71 -19.02
CA ASP A 77 10.17 6.39 -19.70
C ASP A 77 9.57 5.24 -18.88
N ASN A 78 8.44 5.49 -18.21
CA ASN A 78 7.80 4.55 -17.29
C ASN A 78 8.67 4.16 -16.07
N LYS A 79 9.65 4.97 -15.69
CA LYS A 79 10.44 4.80 -14.47
C LYS A 79 10.16 5.96 -13.54
N LEU A 80 9.68 5.64 -12.34
CA LEU A 80 9.48 6.59 -11.28
C LEU A 80 10.74 6.65 -10.41
N THR A 81 11.42 7.78 -10.45
CA THR A 81 12.61 8.06 -9.66
C THR A 81 12.22 8.94 -8.48
N ILE A 82 12.44 8.43 -7.27
CA ILE A 82 12.13 9.15 -6.03
C ILE A 82 13.44 9.36 -5.26
N LYS A 83 13.82 10.63 -5.12
CA LYS A 83 14.97 11.06 -4.31
C LYS A 83 14.47 11.43 -2.91
N HIS A 84 14.97 10.74 -1.89
CA HIS A 84 14.57 10.96 -0.50
C HIS A 84 15.77 10.83 0.44
N GLY A 85 16.01 11.82 1.31
CA GLY A 85 17.05 11.75 2.35
C GLY A 85 18.44 11.28 1.88
N GLY A 86 18.86 11.65 0.66
CA GLY A 86 20.14 11.24 0.06
C GLY A 86 20.17 9.86 -0.62
N LYS A 87 19.05 9.13 -0.64
CA LYS A 87 18.88 7.86 -1.38
C LYS A 87 17.99 8.06 -2.60
N THR A 88 18.33 7.36 -3.67
CA THR A 88 17.52 7.33 -4.90
C THR A 88 16.90 5.96 -5.06
N SER A 89 15.58 5.93 -5.15
CA SER A 89 14.83 4.71 -5.45
C SER A 89 14.25 4.81 -6.86
N VAL A 90 14.52 3.81 -7.68
CA VAL A 90 14.00 3.73 -9.04
C VAL A 90 12.99 2.60 -9.12
N LEU A 91 11.75 2.93 -9.50
CA LEU A 91 10.65 1.99 -9.65
C LEU A 91 10.28 1.90 -11.13
N ASN A 92 10.39 0.72 -11.72
CA ASN A 92 9.96 0.50 -13.10
C ASN A 92 8.44 0.25 -13.14
N LEU A 93 7.71 1.17 -13.75
CA LEU A 93 6.26 1.15 -13.94
C LEU A 93 5.85 0.67 -15.35
N GLY A 94 6.78 0.20 -16.20
CA GLY A 94 6.49 -0.17 -17.60
C GLY A 94 5.43 -1.27 -17.80
N HIS A 95 5.08 -2.03 -16.77
CA HIS A 95 3.98 -3.00 -16.79
C HIS A 95 2.66 -2.45 -16.22
N ILE A 96 2.61 -1.18 -15.83
CA ILE A 96 1.43 -0.49 -15.32
C ILE A 96 0.88 0.39 -16.42
N VAL A 97 -0.44 0.35 -16.61
CA VAL A 97 -1.13 1.18 -17.60
C VAL A 97 -0.87 2.65 -17.30
N GLU A 98 -0.59 3.44 -18.32
CA GLU A 98 -0.28 4.87 -18.21
C GLU A 98 -1.30 5.65 -17.36
N LYS A 99 -2.60 5.34 -17.51
CA LYS A 99 -3.68 5.92 -16.68
C LYS A 99 -3.43 5.76 -15.17
N ASP A 100 -2.94 4.60 -14.75
CA ASP A 100 -2.65 4.32 -13.34
C ASP A 100 -1.34 5.00 -12.90
N GLN A 101 -0.36 5.17 -13.80
CA GLN A 101 0.85 5.95 -13.54
C GLN A 101 0.52 7.44 -13.32
N GLN A 102 -0.33 8.00 -14.18
CA GLN A 102 -0.85 9.38 -14.04
C GLN A 102 -1.64 9.55 -12.74
N LYS A 103 -2.44 8.54 -12.37
CA LYS A 103 -3.15 8.55 -11.09
C LYS A 103 -2.18 8.55 -9.90
N LEU A 104 -1.09 7.80 -9.97
CA LEU A 104 -0.04 7.81 -8.94
C LEU A 104 0.62 9.19 -8.82
N LEU A 105 0.95 9.84 -9.93
CA LEU A 105 1.51 11.20 -9.94
C LEU A 105 0.54 12.20 -9.30
N SER A 106 -0.72 12.19 -9.74
CA SER A 106 -1.74 13.08 -9.17
C SER A 106 -1.94 12.89 -7.66
N LEU A 107 -1.73 11.68 -7.14
CA LEU A 107 -1.79 11.37 -5.71
C LEU A 107 -0.64 12.02 -4.94
N ILE A 108 0.56 12.04 -5.53
CA ILE A 108 1.77 12.67 -4.98
C ILE A 108 1.61 14.20 -5.03
N GLU A 109 1.14 14.75 -6.14
CA GLU A 109 0.89 16.19 -6.30
C GLU A 109 -0.15 16.73 -5.33
N ASN A 110 -1.24 16.00 -5.11
CA ASN A 110 -2.27 16.37 -4.12
C ASN A 110 -1.73 16.45 -2.68
N HIS A 111 -0.55 15.88 -2.39
CA HIS A 111 0.11 15.99 -1.09
C HIS A 111 1.18 17.08 -1.04
N GLY A 112 1.24 17.96 -2.06
CA GLY A 112 2.07 19.17 -2.05
C GLY A 112 3.46 19.01 -2.65
N PHE A 113 3.70 17.95 -3.44
CA PHE A 113 4.97 17.74 -4.15
C PHE A 113 4.81 17.95 -5.65
N GLU A 114 5.57 18.88 -6.23
CA GLU A 114 5.63 19.02 -7.68
C GLU A 114 6.28 17.77 -8.30
N SER A 115 5.51 17.03 -9.08
CA SER A 115 5.99 15.89 -9.83
C SER A 115 6.33 16.34 -11.25
N SER A 116 7.55 16.07 -11.72
CA SER A 116 7.97 16.44 -13.06
C SER A 116 7.80 15.23 -13.98
N THR A 117 6.92 15.37 -14.99
CA THR A 117 6.82 14.43 -16.11
C THR A 117 7.74 14.91 -17.22
N VAL A 118 8.78 14.14 -17.52
CA VAL A 118 9.66 14.42 -18.66
C VAL A 118 9.22 13.51 -19.80
N THR A 119 8.31 14.03 -20.64
CA THR A 119 8.03 13.44 -21.95
C THR A 119 9.16 13.81 -22.91
N SER A 120 10.03 12.84 -23.19
CA SER A 120 10.96 12.90 -24.33
C SER A 120 10.25 12.62 -25.65
#